data_AF-A0A966YEP2-F1
#
_entry.id   AF-A0A966YEP2-F1
#
_cell.length_a   1.000
_cell.length_b   1.000
_cell.length_c   1.000
_cell.angle_alpha   90.00
_cell.angle_beta   90.00
_cell.angle_gamma   90.00
#
_symmetry.space_group_name_H-M   'P 1'
#
loop_
_entity.id
_entity.type
_entity.pdbx_description
1 polymer ?
#
loop_
_entity_poly.entity_id
_entity_poly.type
_entity_poly.pdbx_seq_one_letter_code
_entity_poly.pdbx_strand_id
1 'polypeptide(L)'
;GSVSTALVSQIDLITTFAAAAGAVVQSGAVVDGVNQLAEFTGTGTKPAREQLVISPNSPRHLSLRQGHWMLIPAKDEGGFQGKRVGDHLLGGAAAQQLTGLVNSDVINSQIRPDAPPVQLYDLAADPRQTTNLAAQQPEVVERMLAELVAWRKQIPASPRLGWINLRQK
;
A
#
# COMPACT_ATOMS: atom_id res chain seq x y z
N GLY A 1 -2.12 28.39 -3.93
CA GLY A 1 -2.42 26.96 -3.76
C GLY A 1 -2.35 26.62 -2.29
N SER A 2 -3.04 25.55 -1.86
CA SER A 2 -3.00 24.99 -0.50
C SER A 2 -2.36 23.60 -0.52
N VAL A 3 -2.07 23.05 0.66
CA VAL A 3 -1.58 21.68 0.85
C VAL A 3 -2.60 20.92 1.72
N SER A 4 -2.94 19.69 1.33
CA SER A 4 -3.74 18.77 2.14
C SER A 4 -2.92 17.53 2.49
N THR A 5 -3.12 17.00 3.70
CA THR A 5 -2.55 15.74 4.19
C THR A 5 -3.56 14.58 4.13
N ALA A 6 -4.76 14.82 3.59
CA ALA A 6 -5.79 13.79 3.47
C ALA A 6 -5.31 12.63 2.57
N LEU A 7 -5.65 11.41 2.96
CA LEU A 7 -5.38 10.23 2.16
C LEU A 7 -6.36 10.17 0.98
N VAL A 8 -5.83 10.12 -0.24
CA VAL A 8 -6.59 9.99 -1.49
C VAL A 8 -6.00 8.84 -2.30
N SER A 9 -6.85 8.10 -3.01
CA SER A 9 -6.44 7.06 -3.94
C SER A 9 -7.08 7.26 -5.31
N GLN A 10 -6.46 6.73 -6.36
CA GLN A 10 -7.00 6.72 -7.72
C GLN A 10 -8.41 6.10 -7.80
N ILE A 11 -8.76 5.18 -6.89
CA ILE A 11 -10.09 4.57 -6.83
C ILE A 11 -11.19 5.56 -6.39
N ASP A 12 -10.81 6.68 -5.77
CA ASP A 12 -11.73 7.74 -5.34
C ASP A 12 -12.18 8.65 -6.49
N LEU A 13 -11.44 8.66 -7.61
CA LEU A 13 -11.61 9.64 -8.68
C LEU A 13 -12.99 9.52 -9.34
N ILE A 14 -13.50 8.30 -9.56
CA ILE A 14 -14.83 8.11 -10.18
C ILE A 14 -15.92 8.71 -9.29
N THR A 15 -15.95 8.36 -8.00
CA THR A 15 -16.93 8.87 -7.04
C THR A 15 -16.83 10.39 -6.90
N THR A 16 -15.60 10.92 -6.84
CA THR A 16 -15.33 12.35 -6.66
C THR A 16 -15.74 13.17 -7.88
N PHE A 17 -15.38 12.73 -9.09
CA PHE A 17 -15.72 13.46 -10.31
C PHE A 17 -17.20 13.35 -10.67
N ALA A 18 -17.86 12.22 -10.36
CA ALA A 18 -19.31 12.14 -10.47
C ALA A 18 -19.99 13.18 -9.56
N ALA A 19 -19.56 13.29 -8.30
CA ALA A 19 -20.07 14.31 -7.38
C ALA A 19 -19.81 15.74 -7.89
N ALA A 20 -18.61 16.02 -8.41
CA ALA A 20 -18.27 17.32 -8.99
C ALA A 20 -19.15 17.67 -10.21
N ALA A 21 -19.53 16.68 -11.02
CA ALA A 21 -20.38 16.85 -12.19
C ALA A 21 -21.89 16.85 -11.86
N GLY A 22 -22.28 16.65 -10.61
CA GLY A 22 -23.68 16.45 -10.22
C GLY A 22 -24.28 15.13 -10.76
N ALA A 23 -23.43 14.17 -11.13
CA ALA A 23 -23.84 12.87 -11.65
C ALA A 23 -24.10 11.87 -10.52
N VAL A 24 -25.04 10.95 -10.74
CA VAL A 24 -25.35 9.86 -9.80
C VAL A 24 -24.53 8.63 -10.18
N VAL A 25 -23.70 8.15 -9.25
CA VAL A 25 -23.04 6.85 -9.38
C VAL A 25 -24.06 5.76 -9.01
N GLN A 26 -24.32 4.84 -9.94
CA GLN A 26 -25.21 3.72 -9.68
C GLN A 26 -24.65 2.83 -8.56
N SER A 27 -25.54 2.29 -7.73
CA SER A 27 -25.14 1.36 -6.67
C SER A 27 -24.37 0.18 -7.25
N GLY A 28 -23.20 -0.13 -6.70
CA GLY A 28 -22.32 -1.20 -7.16
C GLY A 28 -21.41 -0.86 -8.36
N ALA A 29 -21.56 0.31 -9.00
CA ALA A 29 -20.67 0.73 -10.09
C ALA A 29 -19.24 1.07 -9.59
N VAL A 30 -19.14 1.48 -8.33
CA VAL A 30 -17.87 1.73 -7.64
C VAL A 30 -17.93 1.02 -6.29
N VAL A 31 -16.98 0.12 -6.05
CA VAL A 31 -16.95 -0.71 -4.84
C VAL A 31 -16.32 0.04 -3.67
N ASP A 32 -15.15 0.66 -3.90
CA ASP A 32 -14.29 1.17 -2.82
C ASP A 32 -14.05 2.70 -2.85
N GLY A 33 -14.62 3.39 -3.83
CA GLY A 33 -14.36 4.81 -4.07
C GLY A 33 -15.09 5.74 -3.10
N VAL A 34 -14.35 6.64 -2.47
CA VAL A 34 -14.86 7.64 -1.53
C VAL A 34 -14.98 9.00 -2.22
N ASN A 35 -16.00 9.79 -1.89
CA ASN A 35 -16.14 11.14 -2.41
C ASN A 35 -15.16 12.09 -1.70
N GLN A 36 -14.13 12.55 -2.42
CA GLN A 36 -13.08 13.45 -1.93
C GLN A 36 -13.33 14.91 -2.31
N LEU A 37 -14.53 15.27 -2.82
CA LEU A 37 -14.81 16.61 -3.34
C LEU A 37 -14.53 17.70 -2.29
N ALA A 38 -14.92 17.46 -1.04
CA ALA A 38 -14.68 18.40 0.05
C ALA A 38 -13.17 18.64 0.29
N GLU A 39 -12.33 17.62 0.15
CA GLU A 39 -10.87 17.76 0.24
C GLU A 39 -10.31 18.57 -0.94
N PHE A 40 -10.81 18.33 -2.15
CA PHE A 40 -10.36 19.03 -3.36
C PHE A 40 -10.78 20.51 -3.38
N THR A 41 -11.91 20.85 -2.75
CA THR A 41 -12.40 22.22 -2.65
C THR A 41 -11.99 22.93 -1.37
N GLY A 42 -11.23 22.28 -0.47
CA GLY A 42 -10.78 22.85 0.79
C GLY A 42 -11.90 23.11 1.81
N THR A 43 -13.03 22.41 1.68
CA THR A 43 -14.17 22.49 2.61
C THR A 43 -14.22 21.31 3.59
N GLY A 44 -13.38 20.30 3.37
CA GLY A 44 -13.19 19.16 4.28
C GLY A 44 -12.61 19.60 5.63
N THR A 45 -13.19 19.11 6.72
CA THR A 45 -12.69 19.31 8.09
C THR A 45 -12.01 18.08 8.67
N LYS A 46 -12.16 16.92 8.00
CA LYS A 46 -11.55 15.64 8.34
C LYS A 46 -11.40 14.80 7.07
N PRO A 47 -10.37 13.93 6.96
CA PRO A 47 -10.19 13.08 5.80
C PRO A 47 -11.42 12.22 5.53
N ALA A 48 -11.91 12.21 4.28
CA ALA A 48 -13.01 11.32 3.90
C ALA A 48 -12.59 9.84 3.87
N ARG A 49 -11.30 9.57 3.59
CA ARG A 49 -10.68 8.25 3.62
C ARG A 49 -9.65 8.16 4.74
N GLU A 50 -9.81 7.17 5.60
CA GLU A 50 -8.90 6.92 6.73
C GLU A 50 -7.92 5.76 6.46
N GLN A 51 -8.26 4.89 5.51
CA GLN A 51 -7.48 3.70 5.17
C GLN A 51 -7.46 3.38 3.68
N LEU A 52 -6.42 2.66 3.27
CA LEU A 52 -6.25 2.10 1.94
C LEU A 52 -5.66 0.69 2.03
N VAL A 53 -6.36 -0.28 1.44
CA VAL A 53 -5.82 -1.62 1.21
C VAL A 53 -5.06 -1.60 -0.11
N ILE A 54 -3.79 -2.02 -0.08
CA ILE A 54 -2.91 -2.03 -1.23
C ILE A 54 -2.68 -3.49 -1.63
N SER A 55 -2.91 -3.81 -2.91
CA SER A 55 -2.90 -5.17 -3.45
C SER A 55 -1.77 -5.37 -4.47
N PRO A 56 -0.56 -5.75 -4.04
CA PRO A 56 0.54 -6.09 -4.94
C PRO A 56 0.26 -7.38 -5.74
N ASN A 57 1.11 -7.66 -6.73
CA ASN A 57 1.02 -8.87 -7.56
C ASN A 57 1.10 -10.18 -6.72
N SER A 58 1.87 -10.18 -5.64
CA SER A 58 1.87 -11.25 -4.65
C SER A 58 0.72 -11.05 -3.64
N PRO A 59 -0.25 -11.97 -3.56
CA PRO A 59 -1.32 -11.89 -2.55
C PRO A 59 -0.79 -11.95 -1.10
N ARG A 60 0.42 -12.49 -0.90
CA ARG A 60 1.06 -12.52 0.42
C ARG A 60 1.36 -11.11 0.93
N HIS A 61 1.51 -10.13 0.03
CA HIS A 61 1.85 -8.73 0.33
C HIS A 61 0.66 -7.78 0.37
N LEU A 62 -0.59 -8.28 0.46
CA LEU A 62 -1.74 -7.41 0.71
C LEU A 62 -1.44 -6.53 1.94
N SER A 63 -1.42 -5.22 1.77
CA SER A 63 -0.89 -4.27 2.75
C SER A 63 -1.96 -3.28 3.20
N LEU A 64 -1.80 -2.71 4.39
CA LEU A 64 -2.76 -1.76 4.96
C LEU A 64 -2.07 -0.43 5.27
N ARG A 65 -2.58 0.63 4.65
CA ARG A 65 -2.29 2.02 5.02
C ARG A 65 -3.44 2.54 5.86
N GLN A 66 -3.19 2.99 7.08
CA GLN A 66 -4.22 3.57 7.95
C GLN A 66 -3.63 4.74 8.74
N GLY A 67 -4.23 5.93 8.57
CA GLY A 67 -3.67 7.16 9.10
C GLY A 67 -2.21 7.34 8.66
N HIS A 68 -1.29 7.39 9.63
CA HIS A 68 0.16 7.52 9.40
C HIS A 68 0.92 6.19 9.38
N TRP A 69 0.26 5.04 9.61
CA TRP A 69 0.89 3.72 9.61
C TRP A 69 0.80 3.02 8.25
N MET A 70 1.86 2.31 7.86
CA MET A 70 1.88 1.41 6.71
C MET A 70 2.36 0.03 7.15
N LEU A 71 1.49 -0.98 7.01
CA LEU A 71 1.76 -2.37 7.35
C LEU A 71 1.93 -3.20 6.08
N ILE A 72 3.05 -3.93 5.97
CA ILE A 72 3.32 -4.92 4.92
C ILE A 72 3.56 -6.29 5.59
N PRO A 73 2.69 -7.29 5.40
CA PRO A 73 2.73 -8.56 6.16
C PRO A 73 3.75 -9.58 5.60
N ALA A 74 4.68 -9.14 4.76
CA ALA A 74 5.67 -9.99 4.11
C ALA A 74 6.94 -9.21 3.80
N LYS A 75 8.05 -9.93 3.62
CA LYS A 75 9.35 -9.35 3.26
C LYS A 75 9.42 -9.09 1.75
N ASP A 76 10.26 -8.14 1.38
CA ASP A 76 10.72 -7.94 0.00
C ASP A 76 9.63 -7.52 -1.01
N GLU A 77 9.56 -8.16 -2.16
CA GLU A 77 9.36 -7.52 -3.45
C GLU A 77 7.94 -7.55 -4.00
N GLY A 78 6.91 -7.89 -3.22
CA GLY A 78 5.51 -7.73 -3.64
C GLY A 78 5.10 -8.51 -4.90
N GLY A 79 5.91 -9.46 -5.38
CA GLY A 79 5.70 -10.20 -6.63
C GLY A 79 6.53 -9.72 -7.83
N PHE A 80 7.45 -8.77 -7.65
CA PHE A 80 8.55 -8.52 -8.58
C PHE A 80 9.53 -9.71 -8.60
N GLN A 81 10.30 -9.90 -9.67
CA GLN A 81 11.12 -11.12 -9.84
C GLN A 81 12.54 -10.84 -10.37
N GLY A 82 12.80 -9.64 -10.91
CA GLY A 82 14.13 -9.23 -11.35
C GLY A 82 15.06 -9.02 -10.15
N LYS A 83 16.33 -9.43 -10.29
CA LYS A 83 17.32 -9.40 -9.21
C LYS A 83 18.59 -8.63 -9.57
N ARG A 84 18.75 -8.24 -10.83
CA ARG A 84 19.89 -7.45 -11.33
C ARG A 84 19.40 -6.20 -12.03
N VAL A 85 20.22 -5.16 -12.03
CA VAL A 85 19.96 -3.94 -12.80
C VAL A 85 19.81 -4.29 -14.28
N GLY A 86 18.69 -3.88 -14.88
CA GLY A 86 18.32 -4.21 -16.26
C GLY A 86 17.40 -5.43 -16.40
N ASP A 87 17.20 -6.24 -15.34
CA ASP A 87 16.17 -7.30 -15.37
C ASP A 87 14.76 -6.66 -15.44
N HIS A 88 13.90 -7.24 -16.27
CA HIS A 88 12.46 -6.95 -16.21
C HIS A 88 11.90 -7.37 -14.83
N LEU A 89 10.95 -6.60 -14.29
CA LEU A 89 10.43 -6.73 -12.92
C LEU A 89 11.49 -6.59 -11.82
N LEU A 90 12.56 -5.80 -12.00
CA LEU A 90 13.43 -5.43 -10.88
C LEU A 90 12.62 -4.71 -9.79
N GLY A 91 12.69 -5.21 -8.54
CA GLY A 91 11.95 -4.66 -7.41
C GLY A 91 12.47 -5.17 -6.07
N GLY A 92 11.84 -4.71 -4.98
CA GLY A 92 12.24 -5.07 -3.62
C GLY A 92 13.67 -4.65 -3.26
N ALA A 93 14.33 -5.45 -2.43
CA ALA A 93 15.68 -5.22 -1.94
C ALA A 93 16.70 -5.06 -3.08
N ALA A 94 16.57 -5.84 -4.16
CA ALA A 94 17.48 -5.80 -5.30
C ALA A 94 17.48 -4.45 -6.02
N ALA A 95 16.34 -3.73 -6.02
CA ALA A 95 16.24 -2.43 -6.64
C ALA A 95 17.09 -1.35 -5.94
N GLN A 96 17.54 -1.56 -4.70
CA GLN A 96 18.41 -0.60 -4.00
C GLN A 96 19.76 -0.40 -4.72
N GLN A 97 20.25 -1.40 -5.48
CA GLN A 97 21.45 -1.26 -6.32
C GLN A 97 21.30 -0.16 -7.37
N LEU A 98 20.09 0.07 -7.85
CA LEU A 98 19.78 1.08 -8.85
C LEU A 98 19.36 2.41 -8.21
N THR A 99 18.51 2.35 -7.17
CA THR A 99 17.86 3.56 -6.64
C THR A 99 18.69 4.27 -5.57
N GLY A 100 19.65 3.59 -4.94
CA GLY A 100 20.39 4.12 -3.80
C GLY A 100 19.53 4.34 -2.54
N LEU A 101 18.29 3.84 -2.53
CA LEU A 101 17.42 3.88 -1.35
C LEU A 101 17.93 2.88 -0.30
N VAL A 102 17.64 3.17 0.97
CA VAL A 102 18.03 2.34 2.11
C VAL A 102 16.81 1.91 2.91
N ASN A 103 16.91 0.74 3.54
CA ASN A 103 15.89 0.20 4.42
C ASN A 103 16.56 -0.66 5.49
N SER A 104 16.09 -0.57 6.75
CA SER A 104 16.67 -1.27 7.90
C SER A 104 16.69 -2.79 7.75
N ASP A 105 15.83 -3.35 6.91
CA ASP A 105 15.75 -4.79 6.66
C ASP A 105 16.57 -5.24 5.45
N VAL A 106 17.28 -4.34 4.78
CA VAL A 106 18.06 -4.63 3.58
C VAL A 106 19.53 -4.29 3.79
N ILE A 107 20.41 -5.26 3.52
CA ILE A 107 21.87 -5.10 3.53
C ILE A 107 22.41 -5.61 2.19
N ASN A 108 23.27 -4.84 1.55
CA ASN A 108 23.85 -5.19 0.24
C ASN A 108 22.78 -5.58 -0.80
N SER A 109 21.64 -4.86 -0.78
CA SER A 109 20.48 -5.12 -1.67
C SER A 109 19.86 -6.51 -1.54
N GLN A 110 20.01 -7.13 -0.37
CA GLN A 110 19.35 -8.37 0.01
C GLN A 110 18.68 -8.21 1.38
N ILE A 111 17.58 -8.91 1.60
CA ILE A 111 16.94 -8.94 2.92
C ILE A 111 17.92 -9.54 3.93
N ARG A 112 18.16 -8.86 5.05
CA ARG A 112 19.01 -9.38 6.11
C ARG A 112 18.39 -10.65 6.73
N PRO A 113 19.20 -11.65 7.14
CA PRO A 113 18.67 -12.93 7.62
C PRO A 113 17.68 -12.84 8.79
N ASP A 114 17.88 -11.86 9.67
CA ASP A 114 17.10 -11.60 10.88
C ASP A 114 15.98 -10.55 10.69
N ALA A 115 15.73 -10.12 9.45
CA ALA A 115 14.65 -9.17 9.16
C ALA A 115 13.30 -9.70 9.66
N PRO A 116 12.48 -8.87 10.34
CA PRO A 116 11.15 -9.27 10.78
C PRO A 116 10.29 -9.81 9.63
N PRO A 117 9.36 -10.75 9.89
CA PRO A 117 8.47 -11.28 8.85
C PRO A 117 7.43 -10.27 8.36
N VAL A 118 7.24 -9.19 9.11
CA VAL A 118 6.28 -8.10 8.87
C VAL A 118 7.01 -6.76 8.96
N GLN A 119 6.55 -5.80 8.17
CA GLN A 119 7.10 -4.45 8.16
C GLN A 119 6.03 -3.46 8.60
N LEU A 120 6.43 -2.50 9.44
CA LEU A 120 5.58 -1.39 9.89
C LEU A 120 6.37 -0.09 9.76
N TYR A 121 5.77 0.90 9.11
CA TYR A 121 6.38 2.22 8.92
C TYR A 121 5.45 3.34 9.38
N ASP A 122 6.01 4.34 10.04
CA ASP A 122 5.35 5.62 10.29
C ASP A 122 5.67 6.57 9.14
N LEU A 123 4.74 6.76 8.20
CA LEU A 123 4.98 7.62 7.03
C LEU A 123 4.93 9.11 7.36
N ALA A 124 4.48 9.52 8.56
CA ALA A 124 4.58 10.92 8.96
C ALA A 124 6.03 11.28 9.34
N ALA A 125 6.73 10.38 10.03
CA ALA A 125 8.12 10.54 10.43
C ALA A 125 9.12 10.04 9.37
N ASP A 126 8.76 8.98 8.64
CA ASP A 126 9.61 8.28 7.68
C ASP A 126 8.85 7.97 6.37
N PRO A 127 8.60 9.00 5.52
CA PRO A 127 7.88 8.82 4.25
C PRO A 127 8.59 7.86 3.28
N ARG A 128 9.89 7.63 3.46
CA ARG A 128 10.71 6.76 2.60
C ARG A 128 10.75 5.32 3.09
N GLN A 129 10.12 5.00 4.23
CA GLN A 129 10.07 3.66 4.79
C GLN A 129 11.48 3.08 4.99
N THR A 130 12.37 3.89 5.56
CA THR A 130 13.76 3.52 5.83
C THR A 130 13.91 2.66 7.08
N THR A 131 13.03 2.80 8.07
CA THR A 131 13.16 2.11 9.37
C THR A 131 11.91 1.30 9.70
N ASN A 132 12.05 -0.03 9.73
CA ASN A 132 10.97 -0.93 10.14
C ASN A 132 10.77 -0.87 11.66
N LEU A 133 9.58 -0.43 12.08
CA LEU A 133 9.16 -0.27 13.47
C LEU A 133 8.40 -1.47 14.05
N ALA A 134 8.28 -2.58 13.30
CA ALA A 134 7.44 -3.71 13.69
C ALA A 134 7.81 -4.32 15.04
N ALA A 135 9.11 -4.39 15.36
CA ALA A 135 9.57 -4.92 16.65
C ALA A 135 9.32 -3.95 17.81
N GLN A 136 9.29 -2.64 17.53
CA GLN A 136 9.10 -1.59 18.51
C GLN A 136 7.62 -1.28 18.78
N GLN A 137 6.73 -1.64 17.86
CA GLN A 137 5.30 -1.33 17.92
C GLN A 137 4.42 -2.59 17.74
N PRO A 138 4.58 -3.64 18.58
CA PRO A 138 3.89 -4.91 18.41
C PRO A 138 2.36 -4.78 18.48
N GLU A 139 1.84 -3.89 19.32
CA GLU A 139 0.39 -3.66 19.45
C GLU A 139 -0.22 -3.08 18.17
N VAL A 140 0.49 -2.18 17.49
CA VAL A 140 0.07 -1.61 16.20
C VAL A 140 0.07 -2.68 15.11
N VAL A 141 1.13 -3.51 15.09
CA VAL A 141 1.25 -4.64 14.16
C VAL A 141 0.08 -5.61 14.35
N GLU A 142 -0.20 -6.02 15.58
CA GLU A 142 -1.28 -6.97 15.89
C GLU A 142 -2.64 -6.44 15.42
N ARG A 143 -2.96 -5.19 15.80
CA ARG A 143 -4.22 -4.53 15.41
C ARG A 143 -4.38 -4.46 13.89
N MET A 144 -3.38 -3.95 13.18
CA MET A 144 -3.45 -3.78 11.73
C MET A 144 -3.45 -5.12 10.97
N LEU A 145 -2.78 -6.16 11.50
CA LEU A 145 -2.87 -7.51 10.95
C LEU A 145 -4.28 -8.09 11.11
N ALA A 146 -4.94 -7.87 12.25
CA ALA A 146 -6.31 -8.30 12.46
C ALA A 146 -7.28 -7.62 11.47
N GLU A 147 -7.12 -6.31 11.24
CA GLU A 147 -7.87 -5.56 10.23
C GLU A 147 -7.63 -6.09 8.82
N LEU A 148 -6.37 -6.39 8.48
CA LEU A 148 -6.00 -6.94 7.18
C LEU A 148 -6.58 -8.35 6.97
N VAL A 149 -6.67 -9.17 8.02
CA VAL A 149 -7.37 -10.47 7.97
C VAL A 149 -8.86 -10.30 7.71
N ALA A 150 -9.50 -9.28 8.29
CA ALA A 150 -10.89 -8.96 8.00
C ALA A 150 -11.07 -8.54 6.53
N TRP A 151 -10.18 -7.72 5.99
CA TRP A 151 -10.18 -7.33 4.59
C TRP A 151 -10.02 -8.52 3.63
N ARG A 152 -9.10 -9.45 3.94
CA ARG A 152 -8.92 -10.67 3.13
C ARG A 152 -10.19 -11.51 2.98
N LYS A 153 -11.09 -11.49 3.97
CA LYS A 153 -12.37 -12.22 3.92
C LYS A 153 -13.40 -11.54 3.01
N GLN A 154 -13.26 -10.23 2.77
CA GLN A 154 -14.20 -9.43 1.98
C GLN A 154 -13.77 -9.33 0.51
N ILE A 155 -12.46 -9.40 0.23
CA ILE A 155 -11.93 -9.34 -1.13
C ILE A 155 -12.36 -10.62 -1.87
N PRO A 156 -13.14 -10.50 -2.96
CA PRO A 156 -13.57 -11.66 -3.73
C PRO A 156 -12.37 -12.32 -4.42
N ALA A 157 -12.44 -13.65 -4.56
CA ALA A 157 -11.49 -14.36 -5.40
C ALA A 157 -11.67 -13.90 -6.85
N SER A 158 -10.56 -13.64 -7.53
CA SER A 158 -10.54 -13.30 -8.96
C SER A 158 -9.62 -14.25 -9.70
N PRO A 159 -9.98 -14.69 -10.92
CA PRO A 159 -9.06 -15.46 -11.74
C PRO A 159 -7.79 -14.65 -12.03
N ARG A 160 -6.64 -15.32 -12.00
CA ARG A 160 -5.37 -14.67 -12.32
C ARG A 160 -5.39 -14.19 -13.77
N LEU A 161 -5.25 -12.88 -13.98
CA LEU A 161 -5.03 -12.31 -15.30
C LEU A 161 -3.61 -12.67 -15.74
N GLY A 162 -3.48 -13.50 -16.77
CA GLY A 162 -2.26 -14.24 -17.14
C GLY A 162 -1.06 -13.45 -17.66
N TRP A 163 -0.93 -12.16 -17.34
CA TRP A 163 0.02 -11.25 -17.98
C TRP A 163 1.24 -10.88 -17.12
N ILE A 164 1.24 -11.20 -15.82
CA ILE A 164 2.39 -10.94 -14.93
C ILE A 164 3.03 -12.28 -14.54
N ASN A 165 4.19 -12.58 -15.13
CA ASN A 165 5.00 -13.80 -14.97
C ASN A 165 4.80 -14.55 -13.63
N LEU A 166 4.09 -15.68 -13.69
CA LEU A 166 3.59 -16.45 -12.56
C LEU A 166 4.53 -17.56 -12.07
N ARG A 167 5.84 -17.38 -12.08
CA ARG A 167 6.72 -18.26 -11.28
C ARG A 167 6.76 -17.79 -9.83
N GLN A 168 5.59 -17.62 -9.21
CA GLN A 168 5.48 -17.51 -7.75
C GLN A 168 5.74 -18.91 -7.18
N LYS A 169 6.98 -19.18 -6.75
CA LYS A 169 7.29 -20.36 -5.93
C LYS A 169 6.77 -20.16 -4.49
#